data_AF-A0AAD8S625-F1
#
_entry.id   AF-A0AAD8S625-F1
#
_cell.length_a   1.000
_cell.length_b   1.000
_cell.length_c   1.000
_cell.angle_alpha   90.00
_cell.angle_beta   90.00
_cell.angle_gamma   90.00
#
_symmetry.space_group_name_H-M   'P 1'
#
loop_
_entity.id
_entity.type
_entity.pdbx_description
1 polymer ?
#
loop_
_entity_poly.entity_id
_entity_poly.type
_entity_poly.pdbx_seq_one_letter_code
_entity_poly.pdbx_strand_id
1 'polypeptide(L)'
;MSKLGLLHLRKVGYIVMVDWSTGRRTELVRIEGAKVAGVYHSLINGRLMKTMHRNDRKVDAWTVDDIDSMKRMMYEQVDAIVTSNPSLLQQLMQEMRTKCMEDGSAFA
;
A
#
# COMPACT_ATOMS: atom_id res chain seq x y z
N MET A 1 12.59 -38.45 19.15
CA MET A 1 12.89 -37.00 19.22
C MET A 1 13.47 -36.58 17.87
N SER A 2 12.64 -36.06 16.96
CA SER A 2 13.08 -35.64 15.63
C SER A 2 12.51 -34.25 15.38
N LYS A 3 13.32 -33.21 15.64
CA LYS A 3 13.03 -31.83 15.24
C LYS A 3 13.22 -31.77 13.72
N LEU A 4 12.16 -32.05 12.97
CA LEU A 4 12.10 -31.76 11.54
C LEU A 4 12.23 -30.24 11.39
N GLY A 5 13.31 -29.79 10.77
CA GLY A 5 13.60 -28.39 10.53
C GLY A 5 12.52 -27.78 9.64
N LEU A 6 11.60 -27.03 10.26
CA LEU A 6 10.81 -26.04 9.56
C LEU A 6 11.81 -24.98 9.04
N LEU A 7 12.16 -25.08 7.76
CA LEU A 7 12.68 -23.96 6.99
C LEU A 7 11.68 -22.81 7.16
N HIS A 8 12.00 -21.90 8.09
CA HIS A 8 11.36 -20.60 8.18
C HIS A 8 11.54 -19.94 6.82
N LEU A 9 10.47 -19.92 6.01
CA LEU A 9 10.39 -19.09 4.81
C LEU A 9 10.70 -17.65 5.24
N ARG A 10 11.93 -17.22 4.98
CA ARG A 10 12.43 -15.93 5.42
C ARG A 10 11.69 -14.84 4.61
N LYS A 11 10.78 -14.15 5.29
CA LYS A 11 9.88 -13.10 4.75
C LYS A 11 10.71 -11.88 4.32
N VAL A 12 10.40 -11.12 3.25
CA VAL A 12 11.20 -9.95 2.82
C VAL A 12 10.40 -8.68 2.44
N GLY A 13 10.83 -7.49 2.82
CA GLY A 13 10.23 -6.19 2.43
C GLY A 13 11.06 -5.46 1.37
N TYR A 14 10.45 -4.50 0.68
CA TYR A 14 11.08 -3.72 -0.40
C TYR A 14 10.86 -2.22 -0.19
N ILE A 15 11.90 -1.42 -0.39
CA ILE A 15 11.82 0.04 -0.53
C ILE A 15 12.33 0.38 -1.93
N VAL A 16 11.52 1.08 -2.72
CA VAL A 16 11.93 1.64 -4.02
C VAL A 16 11.94 3.15 -3.88
N MET A 17 13.11 3.75 -3.86
CA MET A 17 13.27 5.19 -3.93
C MET A 17 13.50 5.60 -5.38
N VAL A 18 12.87 6.69 -5.80
CA VAL A 18 13.15 7.35 -7.08
C VAL A 18 13.80 8.68 -6.75
N ASP A 19 14.97 8.93 -7.33
CA ASP A 19 15.56 10.26 -7.35
C ASP A 19 14.89 11.06 -8.48
N TRP A 20 14.12 12.09 -8.11
CA TRP A 20 13.38 12.92 -9.05
C TRP A 20 14.26 13.83 -9.91
N SER A 21 15.48 14.13 -9.45
CA SER A 21 16.43 14.96 -10.21
C SER A 21 17.14 14.18 -11.30
N THR A 22 17.28 12.86 -11.14
CA THR A 22 18.02 12.00 -12.09
C THR A 22 17.16 10.92 -12.74
N GLY A 23 15.93 10.69 -12.28
CA GLY A 23 15.05 9.60 -12.70
C GLY A 23 15.55 8.21 -12.29
N ARG A 24 16.64 8.11 -11.52
CA ARG A 24 17.21 6.82 -11.12
C ARG A 24 16.35 6.19 -10.03
N ARG A 25 15.98 4.92 -10.27
CA ARG A 25 15.41 4.04 -9.24
C ARG A 25 16.54 3.42 -8.45
N THR A 26 16.42 3.41 -7.12
CA THR A 26 17.28 2.56 -6.30
C THR A 26 17.04 1.09 -6.63
N GLU A 27 18.08 0.27 -6.49
CA GLU A 27 17.88 -1.17 -6.48
C GLU A 27 16.86 -1.55 -5.41
N LEU A 28 16.08 -2.60 -5.69
CA LEU A 28 15.12 -3.15 -4.74
C LEU A 28 15.88 -3.66 -3.52
N VAL A 29 15.88 -2.88 -2.43
CA VAL A 29 16.48 -3.31 -1.17
C VAL A 29 15.57 -4.36 -0.54
N ARG A 30 16.03 -5.62 -0.57
CA ARG A 30 15.34 -6.76 0.01
C ARG A 30 15.72 -6.88 1.49
N ILE A 31 14.85 -6.44 2.40
CA ILE A 31 15.05 -6.57 3.84
C ILE A 31 14.44 -7.88 4.32
N GLU A 32 15.28 -8.81 4.74
CA GLU A 32 14.82 -10.06 5.34
C GLU A 32 14.05 -9.80 6.65
N GLY A 33 13.00 -10.58 6.90
CA GLY A 33 11.95 -10.40 7.90
C GLY A 33 10.78 -9.49 7.50
N ALA A 34 10.94 -8.53 6.59
CA ALA A 34 9.98 -7.41 6.53
C ALA A 34 8.57 -7.80 6.00
N LYS A 35 7.57 -7.15 6.62
CA LYS A 35 6.12 -7.39 6.45
C LYS A 35 5.38 -6.28 5.73
N VAL A 36 6.04 -5.15 5.54
CA VAL A 36 5.50 -3.95 4.93
C VAL A 36 6.46 -3.50 3.84
N ALA A 37 5.94 -3.02 2.72
CA ALA A 37 6.71 -2.30 1.71
C ALA A 37 6.18 -0.87 1.60
N GLY A 38 7.08 0.10 1.74
CA GLY A 38 6.78 1.49 1.40
C GLY A 38 6.94 1.70 -0.09
N VAL A 39 5.86 2.00 -0.81
CA VAL A 39 5.85 2.11 -2.27
C VAL A 39 5.42 3.50 -2.70
N TYR A 40 6.16 4.09 -3.65
CA TYR A 40 5.76 5.35 -4.27
C TYR A 40 4.40 5.20 -4.97
N HIS A 41 3.44 6.05 -4.61
CA HIS A 41 2.01 5.84 -4.95
C HIS A 41 1.74 5.63 -6.45
N SER A 42 2.46 6.31 -7.34
CA SER A 42 2.29 6.16 -8.80
C SER A 42 2.67 4.77 -9.34
N LEU A 43 3.42 3.97 -8.58
CA LEU A 43 3.78 2.59 -8.95
C LEU A 43 2.76 1.56 -8.45
N ILE A 44 1.81 1.96 -7.61
CA ILE A 44 0.79 1.08 -7.05
C ILE A 44 -0.33 0.88 -8.06
N ASN A 45 -0.70 -0.39 -8.26
CA ASN A 45 -1.84 -0.84 -9.05
C ASN A 45 -2.30 -2.22 -8.54
N GLY A 46 -3.45 -2.68 -9.01
CA GLY A 46 -4.06 -3.93 -8.54
C GLY A 46 -3.21 -5.18 -8.73
N ARG A 47 -2.31 -5.23 -9.73
CA ARG A 47 -1.38 -6.36 -9.91
C ARG A 47 -0.34 -6.39 -8.81
N LEU A 48 0.22 -5.23 -8.45
CA LEU A 48 1.16 -5.11 -7.32
C LEU A 48 0.47 -5.50 -6.02
N MET A 49 -0.71 -4.94 -5.75
CA MET A 49 -1.46 -5.20 -4.51
C MET A 49 -1.82 -6.67 -4.35
N LYS A 50 -2.35 -7.29 -5.41
CA LYS A 50 -2.65 -8.72 -5.44
C LYS A 50 -1.41 -9.58 -5.18
N THR A 51 -0.25 -9.19 -5.70
CA THR A 51 1.00 -9.92 -5.48
C THR A 51 1.46 -9.78 -4.02
N MET A 52 1.39 -8.59 -3.45
CA MET A 52 1.81 -8.31 -2.09
C MET A 52 0.93 -9.01 -1.06
N HIS A 53 -0.39 -8.84 -1.16
CA HIS A 53 -1.34 -9.45 -0.22
C HIS A 53 -1.36 -10.98 -0.30
N ARG A 54 -1.23 -11.58 -1.49
CA ARG A 54 -1.08 -13.05 -1.63
C ARG A 54 0.14 -13.61 -0.88
N ASN A 55 1.14 -12.78 -0.63
CA ASN A 55 2.35 -13.15 0.07
C ASN A 55 2.38 -12.67 1.54
N ASP A 56 1.22 -12.28 2.10
CA ASP A 56 1.09 -11.79 3.49
C ASP A 56 2.05 -10.62 3.77
N ARG A 57 2.04 -9.66 2.83
CA ARG A 57 2.77 -8.38 2.89
C ARG A 57 1.81 -7.22 2.75
N LYS A 58 2.00 -6.21 3.59
CA LYS A 58 1.30 -4.93 3.55
C LYS A 58 2.01 -3.93 2.63
N VAL A 59 1.27 -2.95 2.14
CA VAL A 59 1.76 -1.86 1.30
C VAL A 59 1.36 -0.51 1.90
N ASP A 60 2.37 0.31 2.19
CA ASP A 60 2.20 1.69 2.62
C ASP A 60 2.55 2.61 1.43
N ALA A 61 1.58 3.42 0.99
CA ALA A 61 1.78 4.36 -0.10
C ALA A 61 2.45 5.65 0.42
N TRP A 62 3.48 6.16 -0.25
CA TRP A 62 4.11 7.44 0.12
C TRP A 62 4.50 8.30 -1.10
N THR A 63 4.63 9.62 -0.98
CA THR A 63 3.75 10.49 -0.16
C THR A 63 2.58 10.90 -1.05
N VAL A 64 1.36 10.83 -0.52
CA VAL A 64 0.13 11.06 -1.30
C VAL A 64 -0.53 12.34 -0.83
N ASP A 65 -0.45 13.40 -1.63
CA ASP A 65 -0.90 14.75 -1.22
C ASP A 65 -2.02 15.33 -2.10
N ASP A 66 -2.43 14.61 -3.16
CA ASP A 66 -3.54 15.00 -4.03
C ASP A 66 -4.77 14.07 -3.88
N ILE A 67 -5.96 14.63 -4.11
CA ILE A 67 -7.26 13.96 -3.91
C ILE A 67 -7.40 12.70 -4.78
N ASP A 68 -6.99 12.78 -6.04
CA ASP A 68 -7.18 11.70 -7.01
C ASP A 68 -6.31 10.50 -6.64
N SER A 69 -5.05 10.74 -6.27
CA SER A 69 -4.17 9.71 -5.75
C SER A 69 -4.68 9.13 -4.44
N MET A 70 -5.17 9.93 -3.48
CA MET A 70 -5.73 9.40 -2.23
C MET A 70 -6.91 8.45 -2.49
N LYS A 71 -7.86 8.87 -3.34
CA LYS A 71 -9.01 8.03 -3.75
C LYS A 71 -8.54 6.75 -4.44
N ARG A 72 -7.58 6.86 -5.36
CA ARG A 72 -7.01 5.69 -6.05
C ARG A 72 -6.33 4.73 -5.07
N MET A 73 -5.59 5.21 -4.09
CA MET A 73 -4.94 4.35 -3.09
C MET A 73 -5.96 3.61 -2.21
N MET A 74 -7.07 4.27 -1.83
CA MET A 74 -8.17 3.60 -1.15
C MET A 74 -8.84 2.54 -2.04
N TYR A 75 -9.07 2.84 -3.31
CA TYR A 75 -9.62 1.87 -4.27
C TYR A 75 -8.71 0.65 -4.50
N GLU A 76 -7.40 0.88 -4.60
CA GLU A 76 -6.37 -0.16 -4.75
C GLU A 76 -6.13 -0.94 -3.44
N GLN A 77 -6.79 -0.56 -2.34
CA GLN A 77 -6.74 -1.24 -1.04
C GLN A 77 -5.34 -1.26 -0.42
N VAL A 78 -4.61 -0.14 -0.49
CA VAL A 78 -3.35 -0.01 0.26
C VAL A 78 -3.62 -0.11 1.76
N ASP A 79 -2.63 -0.60 2.51
CA ASP A 79 -2.75 -0.82 3.95
C ASP A 79 -2.56 0.47 4.76
N ALA A 80 -1.79 1.43 4.23
CA ALA A 80 -1.65 2.77 4.78
C ALA A 80 -1.34 3.81 3.69
N ILE A 81 -1.68 5.06 3.97
CA ILE A 81 -1.33 6.23 3.15
C ILE A 81 -0.50 7.18 4.01
N VAL A 82 0.73 7.45 3.59
CA VAL A 82 1.61 8.49 4.14
C VAL A 82 1.30 9.79 3.39
N THR A 83 0.93 10.85 4.12
CA THR A 83 0.50 12.14 3.55
C THR A 83 0.97 13.31 4.41
N SER A 84 1.25 14.43 3.76
CA SER A 84 1.44 15.74 4.38
C SER A 84 0.11 16.41 4.74
N ASN A 85 -1.02 15.89 4.25
CA ASN A 85 -2.37 16.44 4.45
C ASN A 85 -3.33 15.44 5.10
N PRO A 86 -3.14 15.10 6.39
CA PRO A 86 -3.95 14.11 7.08
C PRO A 86 -5.43 14.52 7.22
N SER A 87 -5.73 15.82 7.34
CA SER A 87 -7.11 16.31 7.44
C SER A 87 -7.89 16.06 6.15
N LEU A 88 -7.29 16.33 4.99
CA LEU A 88 -7.92 16.02 3.69
C LEU A 88 -8.16 14.51 3.54
N LEU A 89 -7.18 13.69 3.89
CA LEU A 89 -7.34 12.23 3.83
C LEU A 89 -8.50 11.75 4.71
N GLN A 90 -8.60 12.26 5.95
CA GLN A 90 -9.69 11.92 6.86
C GLN A 90 -11.05 12.32 6.30
N GLN A 91 -11.16 13.51 5.70
CA GLN A 91 -12.40 13.97 5.05
C GLN A 91 -12.81 13.02 3.92
N LEU A 92 -11.87 12.69 3.01
CA LEU A 92 -12.15 11.79 1.88
C LEU A 92 -12.56 10.38 2.34
N MET A 93 -11.93 9.85 3.40
CA MET A 93 -12.31 8.55 3.98
C MET A 93 -13.76 8.55 4.48
N GLN A 94 -14.23 9.65 5.09
CA GLN A 94 -15.61 9.76 5.54
C GLN A 94 -16.58 9.90 4.37
N GLU A 95 -16.27 10.77 3.39
CA GLU A 95 -17.09 10.95 2.19
C GLU A 95 -17.31 9.63 1.44
N MET A 96 -16.24 8.85 1.25
CA MET A 96 -16.33 7.56 0.57
C MET A 96 -17.16 6.54 1.37
N ARG A 97 -17.03 6.53 2.70
CA ARG A 97 -17.83 5.66 3.56
C ARG A 97 -19.32 6.01 3.48
N THR A 98 -19.66 7.30 3.53
CA THR A 98 -21.05 7.78 3.41
C THR A 98 -21.63 7.42 2.05
N LYS A 99 -20.89 7.66 0.96
CA LYS A 99 -21.34 7.33 -0.40
C LYS A 99 -21.64 5.84 -0.56
N CYS A 100 -20.79 4.96 -0.03
CA CYS A 100 -21.06 3.51 -0.05
C CYS A 100 -22.32 3.12 0.73
N MET A 101 -22.65 3.82 1.83
CA MET A 101 -23.87 3.58 2.59
C MET A 101 -25.12 4.02 1.83
N GLU A 102 -25.07 5.19 1.20
CA GLU A 102 -26.16 5.71 0.36
C GLU A 102 -26.42 4.80 -0.84
N ASP A 103 -25.37 4.42 -1.56
CA ASP A 103 -25.48 3.51 -2.71
C ASP A 103 -26.02 2.13 -2.29
N GLY A 104 -25.62 1.59 -1.15
CA GLY A 104 -26.14 0.32 -0.62
C GLY A 104 -27.58 0.39 -0.15
N SER A 105 -28.03 1.54 0.37
CA SER A 105 -29.41 1.78 0.79
C SER A 105 -30.36 2.04 -0.38
N ALA A 106 -29.84 2.49 -1.53
CA ALA A 106 -30.62 2.69 -2.75
C ALA A 106 -31.04 1.38 -3.44
N PHE A 107 -30.52 0.23 -2.98
CA PHE A 107 -30.88 -1.11 -3.44
C PHE A 107 -31.55 -1.97 -2.35
N ALA A 108 -31.95 -1.36 -1.22
CA ALA A 108 -32.63 -2.02 -0.10
C ALA A 108 -34.15 -1.82 -0.13
#